data_AF-A0A1J3CXP2-F1
#
_entry.id   AF-A0A1J3CXP2-F1
#
_cell.length_a   1.000
_cell.length_b   1.000
_cell.length_c   1.000
_cell.angle_alpha   90.00
_cell.angle_beta   90.00
_cell.angle_gamma   90.00
#
_symmetry.space_group_name_H-M   'P 1'
#
loop_
_entity.id
_entity.type
_entity.pdbx_description
1 polymer ?
#
loop_
_entity_poly.entity_id
_entity_poly.type
_entity_poly.pdbx_seq_one_letter_code
_entity_poly.pdbx_strand_id
1 'polypeptide(L)'
;ITSIYFGNFYSCMQCDFILHENCANLSRKIHHPIHPHMLTLGGGYEGVLDYLEDQCSACFSICRAGFYYECGIEECDFRVHVQCATISEP
;
A
#
# COMPACT_ATOMS: atom_id res chain seq x y z
N ILE A 1 8.94 -10.30 -11.18
CA ILE A 1 10.19 -9.91 -10.48
C ILE A 1 9.88 -9.99 -8.99
N THR A 2 10.37 -11.00 -8.29
CA THR A 2 10.24 -11.09 -6.83
C THR A 2 11.26 -10.14 -6.23
N SER A 3 10.83 -8.96 -5.79
CA SER A 3 11.72 -8.01 -5.12
C SER A 3 12.29 -8.65 -3.87
N ILE A 4 13.60 -8.90 -3.87
CA ILE A 4 14.36 -9.30 -2.70
C ILE A 4 14.63 -8.01 -1.93
N TYR A 5 13.94 -7.79 -0.81
CA TYR A 5 14.11 -6.59 -0.01
C TYR A 5 15.39 -6.70 0.82
N PHE A 6 16.39 -5.87 0.50
CA PHE A 6 17.55 -5.61 1.37
C PHE A 6 17.20 -4.44 2.30
N GLY A 7 17.32 -4.61 3.62
CA GLY A 7 17.09 -3.53 4.60
C GLY A 7 16.84 -4.03 6.03
N ASN A 8 16.76 -3.09 6.98
CA ASN A 8 16.40 -3.39 8.37
C ASN A 8 14.90 -3.69 8.50
N PHE A 9 14.55 -4.44 9.54
CA PHE A 9 13.18 -4.78 9.89
C PHE A 9 12.97 -4.67 11.40
N TYR A 10 11.75 -4.26 11.78
CA TYR A 10 11.25 -4.36 13.14
C TYR A 10 10.49 -5.68 13.28
N SER A 11 10.78 -6.43 14.33
CA SER A 11 9.98 -7.59 14.74
C SER A 11 9.21 -7.27 16.01
N CYS A 12 7.96 -7.71 16.08
CA CYS A 12 7.21 -7.65 17.33
C CYS A 12 7.73 -8.74 18.28
N MET A 13 7.88 -8.41 19.57
CA MET A 13 8.28 -9.38 20.59
C MET A 13 7.11 -10.23 21.10
N GLN A 14 5.87 -9.83 20.80
CA GLN A 14 4.64 -10.46 21.30
C GLN A 14 3.92 -11.30 20.24
N CYS A 15 4.21 -11.09 18.95
CA CYS A 15 3.62 -11.83 17.84
C CYS A 15 4.60 -11.93 16.66
N ASP A 16 4.28 -12.74 15.66
CA ASP A 16 5.13 -12.99 14.49
C ASP A 16 5.08 -11.87 13.43
N PHE A 17 4.75 -10.65 13.84
CA PHE A 17 4.70 -9.50 12.95
C PHE A 17 6.10 -8.97 12.62
N ILE A 18 6.39 -8.84 11.33
CA ILE A 18 7.64 -8.27 10.80
C ILE A 18 7.29 -7.09 9.90
N LEU A 19 7.97 -5.96 10.10
CA LEU A 19 7.78 -4.74 9.34
C LEU A 19 9.12 -4.22 8.84
N HIS A 20 9.29 -4.07 7.53
CA HIS A 20 10.47 -3.41 6.98
C HIS A 20 10.54 -1.96 7.49
N GLU A 21 11.73 -1.47 7.84
CA GLU A 21 11.93 -0.08 8.28
C GLU A 21 11.41 0.92 7.25
N ASN A 22 11.63 0.66 5.96
CA ASN A 22 11.11 1.48 4.86
C ASN A 22 9.58 1.51 4.83
N CYS A 23 8.93 0.38 5.12
CA CYS A 23 7.47 0.32 5.19
C CYS A 23 6.93 1.03 6.44
N ALA A 24 7.65 0.97 7.57
CA ALA A 24 7.30 1.71 8.79
C ALA A 24 7.36 3.24 8.59
N ASN A 25 8.24 3.70 7.69
CA ASN A 25 8.44 5.11 7.38
C ASN A 25 7.51 5.63 6.26
N LEU A 26 6.58 4.82 5.75
CA LEU A 26 5.58 5.28 4.80
C LEU A 26 4.66 6.33 5.45
N SER A 27 4.37 7.40 4.70
CA SER A 27 3.38 8.39 5.11
C SER A 27 2.02 7.72 5.29
N ARG A 28 1.36 7.97 6.43
CA ARG A 28 0.01 7.42 6.66
C ARG A 28 -1.04 8.01 5.73
N LYS A 29 -0.79 9.20 5.17
CA LYS A 29 -1.69 9.91 4.28
C LYS A 29 -0.90 10.61 3.19
N ILE A 30 -1.43 10.60 1.97
CA ILE A 30 -0.82 11.27 0.81
C ILE A 30 -1.87 11.94 -0.06
N HIS A 31 -1.45 12.94 -0.83
CA HIS A 31 -2.18 13.41 -2.01
C HIS A 31 -1.56 12.77 -3.25
N HIS A 32 -2.40 12.30 -4.17
CA HIS A 32 -1.95 11.67 -5.40
C HIS A 32 -2.37 12.51 -6.62
N PRO A 33 -1.49 12.80 -7.60
CA PRO A 33 -1.81 13.70 -8.71
C PRO A 33 -3.04 13.28 -9.53
N ILE A 34 -3.27 11.97 -9.69
CA ILE A 34 -4.39 11.43 -10.48
C ILE A 34 -5.69 11.25 -9.67
N HIS A 35 -5.73 11.69 -8.40
CA HIS A 35 -6.90 11.52 -7.55
C HIS A 35 -7.13 12.71 -6.60
N PRO A 36 -8.35 13.31 -6.57
CA PRO A 36 -8.58 14.54 -5.81
C PRO A 36 -8.61 14.35 -4.29
N HIS A 37 -8.99 13.17 -3.80
CA HIS A 37 -9.11 12.94 -2.37
C HIS A 37 -7.78 12.53 -1.74
N MET A 38 -7.67 12.78 -0.44
CA MET A 38 -6.53 12.31 0.35
C MET A 38 -6.61 10.79 0.51
N LEU A 39 -5.51 10.11 0.20
CA LEU A 39 -5.41 8.67 0.35
C LEU A 39 -4.82 8.33 1.71
N THR A 40 -5.25 7.21 2.29
CA THR A 40 -4.74 6.69 3.55
C THR A 40 -4.01 5.38 3.30
N LEU A 41 -2.92 5.15 4.03
CA LEU A 41 -2.17 3.90 3.98
C LEU A 41 -3.00 2.79 4.62
N GLY A 42 -3.38 1.80 3.82
CA GLY A 42 -4.07 0.58 4.21
C GLY A 42 -3.18 -0.65 4.08
N GLY A 43 -3.68 -1.79 4.56
CA GLY A 43 -2.98 -3.07 4.53
C GLY A 43 -2.15 -3.39 5.80
N GLY A 44 -1.63 -4.63 5.88
CA GLY A 44 -0.94 -5.17 7.05
C GLY A 44 -0.95 -6.71 7.10
N TYR A 45 -0.54 -7.27 8.24
CA TYR A 45 -0.50 -8.74 8.51
C TYR A 45 -1.87 -9.41 8.37
N GLU A 46 -2.94 -8.67 8.68
CA GLU A 46 -4.32 -9.13 8.51
C GLU A 46 -4.87 -8.57 7.20
N GLY A 47 -4.62 -9.27 6.08
CA GLY A 47 -5.05 -8.70 4.81
C GLY A 47 -4.63 -9.44 3.55
N VAL A 48 -4.53 -10.77 3.57
CA VAL A 48 -4.90 -11.51 2.36
C VAL A 48 -6.43 -11.61 2.39
N LEU A 49 -7.10 -10.47 2.28
CA LEU A 49 -8.53 -10.51 2.01
C LEU A 49 -8.65 -10.90 0.54
N ASP A 50 -9.41 -11.96 0.31
CA ASP A 50 -9.66 -12.62 -0.97
C ASP A 50 -10.51 -11.74 -1.91
N TYR A 51 -10.34 -10.41 -1.86
CA TYR A 51 -10.94 -9.48 -2.80
C TYR A 51 -10.12 -9.56 -4.10
N LEU A 52 -10.46 -10.58 -4.90
CA LEU A 52 -9.95 -10.82 -6.25
C LEU A 52 -10.13 -9.61 -7.20
N GLU A 53 -10.78 -8.54 -6.74
CA GLU A 53 -11.21 -7.39 -7.54
C GLU A 53 -10.44 -6.09 -7.26
N ASP A 54 -9.61 -6.03 -6.21
CA ASP A 54 -8.97 -4.77 -5.80
C ASP A 54 -7.71 -4.45 -6.63
N GLN A 55 -7.92 -3.88 -7.81
CA GLN A 55 -6.85 -3.49 -8.74
C GLN A 55 -6.27 -2.11 -8.41
N CYS A 56 -4.97 -1.96 -8.64
CA CYS A 56 -4.33 -0.66 -8.61
C CYS A 56 -4.83 0.20 -9.79
N SER A 57 -5.39 1.37 -9.50
CA SER A 57 -5.91 2.31 -10.50
C SER A 57 -4.84 2.89 -11.44
N ALA A 58 -3.55 2.71 -11.12
CA ALA A 58 -2.44 3.20 -11.92
C ALA A 58 -1.83 2.14 -12.87
N CYS A 59 -1.69 0.89 -12.41
CA CYS A 59 -1.02 -0.17 -13.18
C CYS A 59 -1.92 -1.35 -13.53
N PHE A 60 -3.19 -1.31 -13.09
CA PHE A 60 -4.22 -2.32 -13.33
C PHE A 60 -3.85 -3.74 -12.85
N SER A 61 -2.82 -3.83 -12.01
CA SER A 61 -2.43 -5.08 -11.36
C SER A 61 -3.05 -5.14 -9.97
N ILE A 62 -3.39 -6.35 -9.54
CA ILE A 62 -4.01 -6.60 -8.23
C ILE A 62 -3.11 -6.08 -7.10
N CYS A 63 -3.70 -5.42 -6.10
CA CYS A 63 -3.03 -5.04 -4.86
C CYS A 63 -2.82 -6.25 -3.95
N ARG A 64 -1.98 -7.20 -4.38
CA ARG A 64 -1.74 -8.45 -3.66
C ARG A 64 -0.78 -8.26 -2.49
N ALA A 65 -1.33 -8.37 -1.27
CA ALA A 65 -0.62 -8.44 0.01
C ALA A 65 0.33 -7.25 0.33
N GLY A 66 0.38 -6.86 1.60
CA GLY A 66 1.19 -5.73 2.06
C GLY A 66 0.44 -4.41 2.04
N PHE A 67 1.18 -3.31 1.93
CA PHE A 67 0.63 -1.95 2.03
C PHE A 67 0.18 -1.40 0.67
N TYR A 68 -0.87 -0.58 0.71
CA TYR A 68 -1.40 0.19 -0.42
C TYR A 68 -1.99 1.50 0.08
N TYR A 69 -2.28 2.42 -0.82
CA TYR A 69 -3.03 3.64 -0.50
C TYR A 69 -4.44 3.54 -1.07
N GLU A 70 -5.44 3.90 -0.27
CA GLU A 70 -6.84 3.90 -0.68
C GLU A 70 -7.57 5.19 -0.28
N CYS A 71 -8.60 5.51 -1.04
CA CYS A 71 -9.52 6.59 -0.71
C CYS A 71 -10.52 6.11 0.35
N GLY A 72 -10.66 6.86 1.45
CA GLY A 72 -11.62 6.55 2.51
C GLY A 72 -13.01 7.16 2.30
N ILE A 73 -13.31 7.68 1.11
CA ILE A 73 -14.61 8.29 0.78
C ILE A 73 -15.55 7.18 0.30
N GLU A 74 -16.78 7.16 0.83
CA GLU A 74 -17.82 6.23 0.39
C GLU A 74 -18.04 6.35 -1.14
N GLU A 75 -18.26 5.21 -1.81
CA GLU A 75 -18.42 5.12 -3.27
C GLU A 75 -17.17 5.53 -4.09
N CYS A 76 -16.00 5.64 -3.47
CA CYS A 76 -14.75 5.94 -4.15
C CYS A 76 -13.74 4.79 -4.07
N ASP A 77 -13.75 3.94 -5.10
CA ASP A 77 -12.86 2.75 -5.17
C ASP A 77 -11.46 3.06 -5.72
N PHE A 78 -10.88 4.19 -5.29
CA PHE A 78 -9.54 4.55 -5.73
C PHE A 78 -8.49 3.92 -4.83
N ARG A 79 -7.67 3.03 -5.41
CA ARG A 79 -6.57 2.35 -4.71
C ARG A 79 -5.33 2.27 -5.58
N VAL A 80 -4.16 2.45 -4.99
CA VAL A 80 -2.87 2.33 -5.68
C VAL A 80 -1.83 1.62 -4.83
N HIS A 81 -0.93 0.85 -5.47
CA HIS A 81 0.26 0.33 -4.79
C HIS A 81 1.09 1.47 -4.21
N VAL A 82 1.82 1.22 -3.12
CA VAL A 82 2.77 2.19 -2.56
C VAL A 82 3.75 2.71 -3.61
N GLN A 83 4.27 1.83 -4.47
CA GLN A 83 5.19 2.21 -5.54
C GLN A 83 4.50 3.09 -6.58
N CYS A 84 3.29 2.72 -7.00
CA CYS A 84 2.50 3.51 -7.95
C CYS A 84 2.16 4.90 -7.39
N ALA A 85 1.97 5.01 -6.08
CA ALA A 85 1.69 6.28 -5.43
C ALA A 85 2.89 7.25 -5.39
N THR A 86 4.11 6.73 -5.57
CA THR A 86 5.34 7.52 -5.61
C THR A 86 5.79 7.90 -7.02
N ILE A 87 5.15 7.36 -8.05
CA ILE A 87 5.46 7.71 -9.44
C ILE A 87 4.87 9.10 -9.70
N SER A 88 5.75 10.07 -9.88
CA SER A 88 5.40 11.36 -10.48
C SER A 88 5.53 11.21 -12.00
N GLU A 89 4.68 11.88 -12.80
CA GLU A 89 5.00 12.07 -14.22
C GLU A 89 6.41 12.69 -14.34
N PRO A 90 7.21 12.31 -15.36
CA PRO A 90 8.52 12.90 -15.60
C PRO A 90 8.46 14.41 -15.84
#